data_AF-A0A916YLJ0-F1
#
_entry.id   AF-A0A916YLJ0-F1
#
_cell.length_a   1.000
_cell.length_b   1.000
_cell.length_c   1.000
_cell.angle_alpha   90.00
_cell.angle_beta   90.00
_cell.angle_gamma   90.00
#
_symmetry.space_group_name_H-M   'P 1'
#
loop_
_entity.id
_entity.type
_entity.pdbx_description
1 polymer ?
#
loop_
_entity_poly.entity_id
_entity_poly.type
_entity_poly.pdbx_seq_one_letter_code
_entity_poly.pdbx_strand_id
1 'polypeptide(L)'
;MSLEFEDGTVKGYEYLAPSANAERYRPSSKVRESGVPAKVDLRQYMTPVENQQQLSSCTANAVAGAYEYLIKKYLSKKAFDVSRLFIYYNARLRAGGPIKDSGSHIQYAVDSLMKVGACKEDTWPYEVKKVNDKPHEKSYEAASNFKIEQKKFIPVKLDDWKKALADGYPIVFGVALFPSFDSCSKNHGIVPMPSPDEASRSAHGLHAMLCVGYSDVDEMFIVRNSWGTAWGDKGYCYMPYNYLINNKFNLGDCWIFGRSTPIPDSEDSWVDDKKSIINDGKGYDKKNFVVYKEKDYKKFDVFENIEVIEYDEEEPEEFYELEYEGDGEFDEILYEYESQFEGLEEEEYEEDEEEEYEEEEEEGEEEEEEEEEEEEEEEEEEYEEEEEEEEEEEEEEEEEEEEEEEEEEEEEEEEEESEEEEEAEEEEEAEEEEEAEEESGEEESDESSEEEGGEEGGEEEEEA
;
A
#
# COMPACT_ATOMS: atom_id res chain seq x y z
N MET A 1 7.63 -2.35 -12.38
CA MET A 1 7.14 -2.24 -13.77
C MET A 1 5.78 -1.54 -13.69
N SER A 2 5.63 -0.32 -14.19
CA SER A 2 4.32 0.35 -14.26
C SER A 2 3.43 -0.43 -15.24
N LEU A 3 2.16 -0.64 -14.86
CA LEU A 3 1.17 -1.33 -15.69
C LEU A 3 0.75 -0.42 -16.85
N GLU A 4 1.56 -0.42 -17.90
CA GLU A 4 1.19 0.16 -19.18
C GLU A 4 0.21 -0.81 -19.86
N PHE A 5 -1.05 -0.42 -19.98
CA PHE A 5 -1.93 -1.00 -21.02
C PHE A 5 -1.28 -0.73 -22.40
N GLU A 6 -1.69 -1.42 -23.48
CA GLU A 6 -1.08 -1.23 -24.83
C GLU A 6 -1.06 0.24 -25.34
N ASP A 7 -1.82 1.15 -24.70
CA ASP A 7 -1.85 2.59 -24.96
C ASP A 7 -1.17 3.47 -23.88
N GLY A 8 -0.58 2.86 -22.84
CA GLY A 8 0.10 3.55 -21.74
C GLY A 8 -0.83 4.32 -20.81
N THR A 9 -2.10 3.91 -20.64
CA THR A 9 -3.06 4.59 -19.75
C THR A 9 -3.53 3.73 -18.60
N VAL A 10 -3.59 4.26 -17.37
CA VAL A 10 -4.16 3.55 -16.21
C VAL A 10 -5.69 3.57 -16.30
N LYS A 11 -6.31 2.39 -16.28
CA LYS A 11 -7.76 2.19 -16.32
C LYS A 11 -8.21 1.38 -15.11
N GLY A 12 -9.39 1.69 -14.57
CA GLY A 12 -9.99 0.93 -13.48
C GLY A 12 -10.90 1.72 -12.54
N TYR A 13 -10.68 3.03 -12.45
CA TYR A 13 -11.50 3.91 -11.65
C TYR A 13 -12.31 4.86 -12.55
N GLU A 14 -13.62 4.87 -12.32
CA GLU A 14 -14.56 5.80 -12.94
C GLU A 14 -15.17 6.69 -11.86
N TYR A 15 -15.10 8.01 -12.06
CA TYR A 15 -15.62 8.97 -11.09
C TYR A 15 -17.15 8.85 -10.97
N LEU A 16 -17.61 8.70 -9.72
CA LEU A 16 -19.02 8.80 -9.37
C LEU A 16 -19.19 9.99 -8.43
N ALA A 17 -20.05 10.94 -8.79
CA ALA A 17 -20.35 12.07 -7.93
C ALA A 17 -21.05 11.56 -6.65
N PRO A 18 -20.60 11.97 -5.45
CA PRO A 18 -21.31 11.66 -4.20
C PRO A 18 -22.74 12.15 -4.26
N SER A 19 -23.68 11.39 -3.69
CA SER A 19 -25.06 11.85 -3.57
C SER A 19 -25.14 13.14 -2.74
N ALA A 20 -26.12 14.00 -3.04
CA ALA A 20 -26.28 15.27 -2.32
C ALA A 20 -26.53 15.08 -0.81
N ASN A 21 -27.04 13.91 -0.43
CA ASN A 21 -27.35 13.52 0.95
C ASN A 21 -26.30 12.57 1.54
N ALA A 22 -25.17 12.35 0.86
CA ALA A 22 -24.10 11.50 1.37
C ALA A 22 -23.69 11.96 2.77
N GLU A 23 -23.72 11.02 3.72
CA GLU A 23 -23.32 11.31 5.08
C GLU A 23 -21.84 11.72 5.09
N ARG A 24 -21.54 12.83 5.76
CA ARG A 24 -20.19 13.36 5.84
C ARG A 24 -19.51 12.86 7.09
N TYR A 25 -18.22 12.55 6.96
CA TYR A 25 -17.38 12.29 8.10
C TYR A 25 -17.42 13.46 9.09
N ARG A 26 -17.48 13.11 10.37
CA ARG A 26 -17.30 14.01 11.50
C ARG A 26 -16.28 13.37 12.43
N PRO A 27 -15.25 14.13 12.86
CA PRO A 27 -14.26 13.61 13.80
C PRO A 27 -14.87 13.26 15.16
N SER A 28 -14.27 12.27 15.82
CA SER A 28 -14.51 11.89 17.20
C SER A 28 -14.36 13.07 18.18
N SER A 29 -14.91 12.95 19.39
CA SER A 29 -14.68 13.92 20.48
C SER A 29 -13.19 14.10 20.73
N LYS A 30 -12.47 12.98 20.85
CA LYS A 30 -11.02 12.92 21.02
C LYS A 30 -10.24 13.78 20.01
N VAL A 31 -10.40 13.53 18.71
CA VAL A 31 -9.69 14.32 17.68
C VAL A 31 -10.15 15.78 17.63
N ARG A 32 -11.40 16.07 18.04
CA ARG A 32 -11.89 17.45 18.13
C ARG A 32 -11.24 18.22 19.28
N GLU A 33 -10.96 17.55 20.39
CA GLU A 33 -10.46 18.14 21.63
C GLU A 33 -8.93 18.19 21.67
N SER A 34 -8.28 17.07 21.39
CA SER A 34 -6.82 16.93 21.40
C SER A 34 -6.16 17.45 20.11
N GLY A 35 -6.93 17.56 19.02
CA GLY A 35 -6.41 17.85 17.69
C GLY A 35 -5.91 16.61 16.98
N VAL A 36 -5.01 16.79 16.00
CA VAL A 36 -4.40 15.70 15.24
C VAL A 36 -2.89 15.68 15.49
N PRO A 37 -2.25 14.51 15.57
CA PRO A 37 -0.79 14.41 15.77
C PRO A 37 -0.04 14.94 14.53
N ALA A 38 1.27 15.14 14.66
CA ALA A 38 2.10 15.57 13.54
C ALA A 38 2.27 14.48 12.46
N LYS A 39 2.11 13.22 12.85
CA LYS A 39 2.24 12.05 11.99
C LYS A 39 1.28 10.94 12.45
N VAL A 40 0.70 10.25 11.47
CA VAL A 40 -0.09 9.02 11.66
C VAL A 40 0.40 8.00 10.65
N ASP A 41 0.63 6.77 11.10
CA ASP A 41 1.02 5.65 10.24
C ASP A 41 0.22 4.38 10.56
N LEU A 42 -0.75 4.05 9.70
CA LEU A 42 -1.59 2.87 9.85
C LEU A 42 -1.00 1.61 9.17
N ARG A 43 0.23 1.68 8.61
CA ARG A 43 0.80 0.56 7.83
C ARG A 43 0.97 -0.72 8.63
N GLN A 44 1.28 -0.63 9.92
CA GLN A 44 1.38 -1.78 10.84
C GLN A 44 0.09 -2.62 10.91
N TYR A 45 -1.05 -2.01 10.58
CA TYR A 45 -2.35 -2.66 10.55
C TYR A 45 -2.80 -3.11 9.17
N MET A 46 -2.03 -2.79 8.13
CA MET A 46 -2.34 -3.19 6.76
C MET A 46 -1.89 -4.62 6.50
N THR A 47 -2.68 -5.32 5.70
CA THR A 47 -2.27 -6.57 5.02
C THR A 47 -1.17 -6.33 3.97
N PRO A 48 -0.48 -7.38 3.52
CA PRO A 48 0.48 -7.29 2.42
C PRO A 48 -0.08 -6.59 1.17
N VAL A 49 0.74 -5.82 0.45
CA VAL A 49 0.27 -5.05 -0.71
C VAL A 49 -0.12 -5.96 -1.87
N GLU A 50 -1.34 -5.77 -2.35
CA GLU A 50 -1.92 -6.55 -3.42
C GLU A 50 -1.39 -6.20 -4.81
N ASN A 51 -1.50 -7.14 -5.75
CA ASN A 51 -1.20 -6.91 -7.16
C ASN A 51 -2.44 -7.15 -8.05
N GLN A 52 -3.02 -6.07 -8.59
CA GLN A 52 -4.19 -6.14 -9.46
C GLN A 52 -3.89 -6.74 -10.85
N GLN A 53 -2.62 -6.90 -11.20
CA GLN A 53 -2.16 -7.35 -12.52
C GLN A 53 -2.76 -6.49 -13.65
N GLN A 54 -3.17 -7.10 -14.76
CA GLN A 54 -3.70 -6.41 -15.94
C GLN A 54 -5.19 -6.04 -15.86
N LEU A 55 -5.86 -6.27 -14.72
CA LEU A 55 -7.29 -5.99 -14.59
C LEU A 55 -7.53 -4.52 -14.24
N SER A 56 -8.71 -4.01 -14.62
CA SER A 56 -9.16 -2.65 -14.33
C SER A 56 -9.84 -2.56 -12.95
N SER A 57 -9.24 -3.18 -11.93
CA SER A 57 -9.88 -3.48 -10.64
C SER A 57 -9.37 -2.63 -9.46
N CYS A 58 -8.70 -1.51 -9.71
CA CYS A 58 -8.07 -0.70 -8.66
C CYS A 58 -9.04 -0.23 -7.56
N THR A 59 -10.28 0.09 -7.91
CA THR A 59 -11.34 0.42 -6.94
C THR A 59 -11.58 -0.71 -5.94
N ALA A 60 -11.68 -1.95 -6.43
CA ALA A 60 -11.86 -3.12 -5.58
C ALA A 60 -10.63 -3.44 -4.73
N ASN A 61 -9.41 -3.20 -5.24
CA ASN A 61 -8.19 -3.41 -4.47
C ASN A 61 -8.05 -2.39 -3.32
N ALA A 62 -8.32 -1.11 -3.59
CA ALA A 62 -8.27 -0.07 -2.56
C ALA A 62 -9.33 -0.31 -1.47
N VAL A 63 -10.54 -0.73 -1.87
CA VAL A 63 -11.62 -1.09 -0.95
C VAL A 63 -11.30 -2.37 -0.17
N ALA A 64 -10.71 -3.39 -0.80
CA ALA A 64 -10.27 -4.61 -0.11
C ALA A 64 -9.26 -4.29 1.00
N GLY A 65 -8.21 -3.50 0.72
CA GLY A 65 -7.20 -3.15 1.72
C GLY A 65 -7.78 -2.39 2.92
N ALA A 66 -8.74 -1.48 2.70
CA ALA A 66 -9.43 -0.80 3.78
C ALA A 66 -10.32 -1.74 4.59
N TYR A 67 -10.98 -2.69 3.94
CA TYR A 67 -11.83 -3.68 4.59
C TYR A 67 -11.03 -4.69 5.41
N GLU A 68 -9.90 -5.15 4.90
CA GLU A 68 -8.96 -6.02 5.61
C GLU A 68 -8.37 -5.35 6.86
N TYR A 69 -8.06 -4.05 6.75
CA TYR A 69 -7.66 -3.24 7.90
C TYR A 69 -8.75 -3.23 8.99
N LEU A 70 -10.03 -3.05 8.61
CA LEU A 70 -11.14 -3.09 9.56
C LEU A 70 -11.28 -4.46 10.23
N ILE A 71 -11.14 -5.55 9.45
CA ILE A 71 -11.16 -6.92 10.01
C ILE A 71 -10.05 -7.05 11.07
N LYS A 72 -8.83 -6.58 10.77
CA LYS A 72 -7.71 -6.64 11.71
C LYS A 72 -7.99 -5.85 12.98
N LYS A 73 -8.48 -4.60 12.84
CA LYS A 73 -8.74 -3.73 14.00
C LYS A 73 -9.93 -4.19 14.84
N TYR A 74 -11.03 -4.65 14.25
CA TYR A 74 -12.20 -5.07 15.03
C TYR A 74 -12.05 -6.44 15.67
N LEU A 75 -11.27 -7.35 15.06
CA LEU A 75 -11.22 -8.74 15.53
C LEU A 75 -9.96 -9.09 16.30
N SER A 76 -8.93 -8.23 16.32
CA SER A 76 -7.59 -8.56 16.84
C SER A 76 -7.04 -9.89 16.29
N LYS A 77 -7.56 -10.35 15.15
CA LYS A 77 -7.18 -11.60 14.49
C LYS A 77 -6.11 -11.34 13.44
N LYS A 78 -5.34 -12.39 13.12
CA LYS A 78 -4.51 -12.40 11.90
C LYS A 78 -5.42 -12.07 10.71
N ALA A 79 -5.20 -10.89 10.13
CA ALA A 79 -5.92 -10.45 8.94
C ALA A 79 -5.76 -11.49 7.82
N PHE A 80 -6.77 -11.58 6.97
CA PHE A 80 -6.74 -12.46 5.80
C PHE A 80 -7.14 -11.66 4.58
N ASP A 81 -6.62 -12.06 3.42
CA ASP A 81 -6.93 -11.40 2.16
C ASP A 81 -8.39 -11.68 1.77
N VAL A 82 -9.11 -10.62 1.38
CA VAL A 82 -10.49 -10.72 0.89
C VAL A 82 -10.52 -10.75 -0.62
N SER A 83 -11.54 -11.40 -1.18
CA SER A 83 -11.65 -11.58 -2.62
C SER A 83 -11.91 -10.26 -3.34
N ARG A 84 -10.87 -9.75 -4.00
CA ARG A 84 -10.96 -8.53 -4.81
C ARG A 84 -11.87 -8.73 -6.01
N LEU A 85 -11.89 -9.92 -6.61
CA LEU A 85 -12.79 -10.21 -7.73
C LEU A 85 -14.26 -10.27 -7.29
N PHE A 86 -14.54 -10.71 -6.05
CA PHE A 86 -15.88 -10.67 -5.49
C PHE A 86 -16.37 -9.22 -5.32
N ILE A 87 -15.55 -8.36 -4.71
CA ILE A 87 -15.84 -6.92 -4.56
C ILE A 87 -16.03 -6.29 -5.95
N TYR A 88 -15.10 -6.55 -6.88
CA TYR A 88 -15.13 -5.98 -8.22
C TYR A 88 -16.36 -6.41 -9.05
N TYR A 89 -16.78 -7.68 -8.94
CA TYR A 89 -17.99 -8.18 -9.59
C TYR A 89 -19.23 -7.48 -9.05
N ASN A 90 -19.39 -7.44 -7.72
CA ASN A 90 -20.58 -6.87 -7.10
C ASN A 90 -20.67 -5.35 -7.27
N ALA A 91 -19.54 -4.64 -7.32
CA ALA A 91 -19.50 -3.20 -7.65
C ALA A 91 -20.04 -2.91 -9.07
N ARG A 92 -19.70 -3.75 -10.05
CA ARG A 92 -20.23 -3.63 -11.42
C ARG A 92 -21.67 -4.10 -11.54
N LEU A 93 -22.08 -5.09 -10.74
CA LEU A 93 -23.48 -5.48 -10.62
C LEU A 93 -24.33 -4.32 -10.05
N ARG A 94 -23.82 -3.65 -9.00
CA ARG A 94 -24.42 -2.46 -8.38
C ARG A 94 -24.54 -1.29 -9.35
N ALA A 95 -23.53 -1.09 -10.20
CA ALA A 95 -23.57 -0.08 -11.27
C ALA A 95 -24.62 -0.37 -12.35
N GLY A 96 -25.01 -1.64 -12.49
CA GLY A 96 -25.90 -2.11 -13.56
C GLY A 96 -25.22 -2.20 -14.92
N GLY A 97 -25.95 -2.72 -15.91
CA GLY A 97 -25.44 -2.91 -17.26
C GLY A 97 -24.57 -4.18 -17.43
N PRO A 98 -23.81 -4.30 -18.52
CA PRO A 98 -23.07 -5.51 -18.82
C PRO A 98 -21.81 -5.64 -17.97
N ILE A 99 -21.67 -6.76 -17.24
CA ILE A 99 -20.45 -7.09 -16.49
C ILE A 99 -19.27 -7.27 -17.45
N LYS A 100 -18.32 -6.34 -17.39
CA LYS A 100 -17.08 -6.32 -18.18
C LYS A 100 -15.94 -5.74 -17.35
N ASP A 101 -14.71 -6.08 -17.71
CA ASP A 101 -13.52 -5.49 -17.13
C ASP A 101 -13.26 -4.12 -17.76
N SER A 102 -13.93 -3.09 -17.24
CA SER A 102 -13.86 -1.71 -17.75
C SER A 102 -13.60 -0.68 -16.67
N GLY A 103 -13.33 -1.11 -15.43
CA GLY A 103 -13.35 -0.26 -14.25
C GLY A 103 -14.60 -0.41 -13.40
N SER A 104 -14.66 0.37 -12.33
CA SER A 104 -15.84 0.53 -11.47
C SER A 104 -15.74 1.83 -10.66
N HIS A 105 -16.65 2.00 -9.71
CA HIS A 105 -16.79 3.19 -8.87
C HIS A 105 -16.51 2.83 -7.41
N ILE A 106 -15.78 3.69 -6.69
CA ILE A 106 -15.43 3.45 -5.28
C ILE A 106 -16.69 3.24 -4.45
N GLN A 107 -17.67 4.13 -4.60
CA GLN A 107 -18.93 4.06 -3.87
C GLN A 107 -19.71 2.76 -4.09
N TYR A 108 -19.76 2.23 -5.31
CA TYR A 108 -20.46 0.98 -5.57
C TYR A 108 -19.69 -0.25 -5.09
N ALA A 109 -18.37 -0.19 -5.01
CA ALA A 109 -17.59 -1.20 -4.29
C ALA A 109 -17.88 -1.16 -2.79
N VAL A 110 -17.98 0.02 -2.18
CA VAL A 110 -18.39 0.16 -0.76
C VAL A 110 -19.84 -0.31 -0.56
N ASP A 111 -20.77 0.03 -1.45
CA ASP A 111 -22.15 -0.48 -1.40
C ASP A 111 -22.21 -2.01 -1.43
N SER A 112 -21.32 -2.64 -2.19
CA SER A 112 -21.24 -4.11 -2.24
C SER A 112 -20.85 -4.70 -0.88
N LEU A 113 -19.93 -4.08 -0.15
CA LEU A 113 -19.56 -4.51 1.19
C LEU A 113 -20.69 -4.31 2.20
N MET A 114 -21.48 -3.24 2.06
CA MET A 114 -22.68 -3.03 2.89
C MET A 114 -23.74 -4.10 2.61
N LYS A 115 -23.95 -4.47 1.34
CA LYS A 115 -24.99 -5.42 0.93
C LYS A 115 -24.63 -6.88 1.27
N VAL A 116 -23.44 -7.30 0.88
CA VAL A 116 -23.02 -8.72 0.87
C VAL A 116 -21.71 -9.00 1.58
N GLY A 117 -20.98 -7.98 2.03
CA GLY A 117 -19.65 -8.17 2.63
C GLY A 117 -18.59 -8.56 1.60
N ALA A 118 -17.54 -9.24 2.07
CA ALA A 118 -16.55 -9.88 1.20
C ALA A 118 -16.07 -11.21 1.79
N CYS A 119 -15.94 -12.22 0.94
CA CYS A 119 -15.37 -13.52 1.32
C CYS A 119 -13.84 -13.48 1.21
N LYS A 120 -13.16 -14.50 1.75
CA LYS A 120 -11.70 -14.68 1.59
C LYS A 120 -11.30 -14.82 0.11
N GLU A 121 -10.13 -14.34 -0.25
CA GLU A 121 -9.57 -14.53 -1.60
C GLU A 121 -9.46 -16.02 -1.95
N ASP A 122 -9.13 -16.90 -1.00
CA ASP A 122 -9.14 -18.36 -1.21
C ASP A 122 -10.51 -18.94 -1.61
N THR A 123 -11.60 -18.32 -1.15
CA THR A 123 -12.97 -18.74 -1.48
C THR A 123 -13.33 -18.32 -2.91
N TRP A 124 -12.86 -17.15 -3.36
CA TRP A 124 -13.03 -16.70 -4.74
C TRP A 124 -11.73 -16.08 -5.29
N PRO A 125 -10.80 -16.92 -5.80
CA PRO A 125 -9.43 -16.49 -6.07
C PRO A 125 -9.28 -15.46 -7.18
N TYR A 126 -8.24 -14.63 -7.05
CA TYR A 126 -7.82 -13.63 -8.02
C TYR A 126 -7.25 -14.27 -9.30
N GLU A 127 -8.14 -14.78 -10.15
CA GLU A 127 -7.80 -15.33 -11.46
C GLU A 127 -8.32 -14.39 -12.55
N VAL A 128 -7.42 -13.79 -13.34
CA VAL A 128 -7.75 -12.84 -14.44
C VAL A 128 -8.91 -13.32 -15.32
N LYS A 129 -8.93 -14.61 -15.67
CA LYS A 129 -9.99 -15.21 -16.52
C LYS A 129 -11.38 -15.19 -15.88
N LYS A 130 -11.47 -15.12 -14.54
CA LYS A 130 -12.72 -15.07 -13.76
C LYS A 130 -13.24 -13.65 -13.57
N VAL A 131 -12.57 -12.62 -14.10
CA VAL A 131 -12.93 -11.21 -13.85
C VAL A 131 -14.40 -10.88 -14.13
N ASN A 132 -15.06 -11.57 -15.06
CA ASN A 132 -16.48 -11.33 -15.37
C ASN A 132 -17.40 -12.46 -14.91
N ASP A 133 -16.86 -13.50 -14.28
CA ASP A 133 -17.64 -14.64 -13.81
C ASP A 133 -18.37 -14.27 -12.53
N LYS A 134 -19.65 -14.69 -12.42
CA LYS A 134 -20.43 -14.54 -11.20
C LYS A 134 -19.81 -15.42 -10.09
N PRO A 135 -19.51 -14.87 -8.91
CA PRO A 135 -19.11 -15.66 -7.76
C PRO A 135 -20.15 -16.73 -7.41
N HIS A 136 -19.69 -17.88 -6.92
CA HIS A 136 -20.61 -18.94 -6.53
C HIS A 136 -21.34 -18.59 -5.22
N GLU A 137 -22.50 -19.21 -4.99
CA GLU A 137 -23.36 -18.99 -3.82
C GLU A 137 -22.60 -19.04 -2.48
N LYS A 138 -21.69 -20.02 -2.31
CA LYS A 138 -20.84 -20.13 -1.11
C LYS A 138 -19.94 -18.93 -0.83
N SER A 139 -19.61 -18.14 -1.87
CA SER A 139 -18.85 -16.89 -1.69
C SER A 139 -19.73 -15.84 -1.03
N TYR A 140 -21.00 -15.77 -1.41
CA TYR A 140 -21.96 -14.84 -0.81
C TYR A 140 -22.32 -15.24 0.62
N GLU A 141 -22.52 -16.54 0.87
CA GLU A 141 -22.71 -17.08 2.23
C GLU A 141 -21.53 -16.69 3.13
N ALA A 142 -20.29 -17.00 2.72
CA ALA A 142 -19.09 -16.66 3.50
C ALA A 142 -18.86 -15.15 3.64
N ALA A 143 -19.16 -14.37 2.59
CA ALA A 143 -19.02 -12.91 2.62
C ALA A 143 -19.98 -12.26 3.62
N SER A 144 -21.19 -12.81 3.77
CA SER A 144 -22.23 -12.24 4.62
C SER A 144 -21.93 -12.28 6.11
N ASN A 145 -20.87 -12.98 6.54
CA ASN A 145 -20.40 -13.01 7.92
C ASN A 145 -19.77 -11.68 8.36
N PHE A 146 -19.28 -10.84 7.45
CA PHE A 146 -18.84 -9.50 7.83
C PHE A 146 -19.41 -8.50 6.82
N LYS A 147 -20.18 -7.52 7.29
CA LYS A 147 -20.69 -6.42 6.46
C LYS A 147 -20.37 -5.12 7.16
N ILE A 148 -20.06 -4.10 6.37
CA ILE A 148 -19.96 -2.74 6.90
C ILE A 148 -21.37 -2.15 7.02
N GLU A 149 -21.53 -1.26 7.99
CA GLU A 149 -22.84 -0.68 8.32
C GLU A 149 -22.90 0.80 7.96
N GLN A 150 -21.73 1.44 7.81
CA GLN A 150 -21.61 2.86 7.54
C GLN A 150 -20.57 3.13 6.46
N LYS A 151 -20.86 4.15 5.65
CA LYS A 151 -19.89 4.79 4.75
C LYS A 151 -20.03 6.29 4.90
N LYS A 152 -18.92 7.02 4.92
CA LYS A 152 -18.90 8.47 5.07
C LYS A 152 -18.02 9.10 4.00
N PHE A 153 -18.55 10.17 3.43
CA PHE A 153 -17.84 11.01 2.46
C PHE A 153 -16.86 11.93 3.19
N ILE A 154 -15.65 12.06 2.63
CA ILE A 154 -14.64 13.00 3.10
C ILE A 154 -14.36 14.08 2.06
N PRO A 155 -14.54 15.38 2.39
CA PRO A 155 -14.15 16.46 1.50
C PRO A 155 -12.65 16.48 1.23
N VAL A 156 -12.26 16.95 0.04
CA VAL A 156 -10.85 17.19 -0.35
C VAL A 156 -10.30 18.40 0.41
N LYS A 157 -10.01 18.21 1.70
CA LYS A 157 -9.39 19.19 2.59
C LYS A 157 -8.39 18.49 3.49
N LEU A 158 -7.22 19.10 3.64
CA LEU A 158 -6.11 18.55 4.42
C LEU A 158 -6.52 18.23 5.86
N ASP A 159 -7.20 19.17 6.51
CA ASP A 159 -7.68 19.00 7.89
C ASP A 159 -8.69 17.86 8.03
N ASP A 160 -9.64 17.73 7.08
CA ASP A 160 -10.65 16.66 7.11
C ASP A 160 -9.99 15.27 6.93
N TRP A 161 -8.99 15.15 6.04
CA TRP A 161 -8.25 13.90 5.81
C TRP A 161 -7.37 13.53 6.99
N LYS A 162 -6.61 14.48 7.55
CA LYS A 162 -5.76 14.24 8.72
C LYS A 162 -6.58 13.77 9.91
N LYS A 163 -7.74 14.40 10.13
CA LYS A 163 -8.66 14.01 11.21
C LYS A 163 -9.18 12.59 11.03
N ALA A 164 -9.57 12.19 9.82
CA ALA A 164 -10.05 10.83 9.57
C ALA A 164 -8.96 9.79 9.81
N LEU A 165 -7.74 10.08 9.38
CA LEU A 165 -6.59 9.20 9.63
C LEU A 165 -6.24 9.12 11.11
N ALA A 166 -6.31 10.25 11.84
CA ALA A 166 -6.10 10.29 13.29
C ALA A 166 -7.19 9.55 14.08
N ASP A 167 -8.43 9.54 13.58
CA ASP A 167 -9.53 8.67 14.06
C ASP A 167 -9.34 7.20 13.63
N GLY A 168 -8.23 6.84 13.00
CA GLY A 168 -7.93 5.46 12.59
C GLY A 168 -8.66 5.00 11.34
N TYR A 169 -9.21 5.90 10.51
CA TYR A 169 -9.89 5.53 9.26
C TYR A 169 -9.00 5.75 8.02
N PRO A 170 -8.55 4.68 7.35
CA PRO A 170 -7.98 4.75 6.01
C PRO A 170 -8.99 5.31 4.99
N ILE A 171 -8.51 6.16 4.08
CA ILE A 171 -9.37 6.85 3.10
C ILE A 171 -9.19 6.22 1.73
N VAL A 172 -10.24 5.59 1.20
CA VAL A 172 -10.26 5.17 -0.21
C VAL A 172 -10.55 6.39 -1.06
N PHE A 173 -9.72 6.68 -2.06
CA PHE A 173 -9.87 7.88 -2.88
C PHE A 173 -9.56 7.65 -4.34
N GLY A 174 -10.22 8.43 -5.19
CA GLY A 174 -9.95 8.52 -6.63
C GLY A 174 -9.12 9.75 -7.00
N VAL A 175 -8.15 9.59 -7.89
CA VAL A 175 -7.24 10.67 -8.31
C VAL A 175 -6.83 10.55 -9.78
N ALA A 176 -6.53 11.68 -10.42
CA ALA A 176 -5.83 11.72 -11.70
C ALA A 176 -4.33 11.49 -11.50
N LEU A 177 -3.77 10.57 -12.28
CA LEU A 177 -2.33 10.33 -12.36
C LEU A 177 -1.75 11.02 -13.60
N PHE A 178 -0.45 11.28 -13.56
CA PHE A 178 0.31 11.88 -14.67
C PHE A 178 1.58 11.06 -14.93
N PRO A 179 2.22 11.19 -16.10
CA PRO A 179 3.43 10.41 -16.44
C PRO A 179 4.56 10.44 -15.40
N SER A 180 4.69 11.53 -14.63
CA SER A 180 5.65 11.66 -13.54
C SER A 180 5.40 10.68 -12.39
N PHE A 181 4.20 10.12 -12.27
CA PHE A 181 3.88 9.04 -11.34
C PHE A 181 4.72 7.79 -11.59
N ASP A 182 5.07 7.49 -12.85
CA ASP A 182 5.90 6.32 -13.20
C ASP A 182 7.33 6.40 -12.65
N SER A 183 7.77 7.58 -12.21
CA SER A 183 9.05 7.75 -11.53
C SER A 183 9.04 7.37 -10.06
N CYS A 184 7.88 7.07 -9.46
CA CYS A 184 7.71 6.78 -8.04
C CYS A 184 8.71 5.73 -7.51
N SER A 185 8.81 4.55 -8.14
CA SER A 185 9.78 3.52 -7.73
C SER A 185 11.24 4.00 -7.80
N LYS A 186 11.58 4.81 -8.81
CA LYS A 186 12.94 5.34 -8.98
C LYS A 186 13.26 6.43 -7.96
N ASN A 187 12.23 7.00 -7.34
CA ASN A 187 12.31 8.06 -6.35
C ASN A 187 11.99 7.54 -4.94
N HIS A 188 12.23 6.25 -4.67
CA HIS A 188 12.02 5.64 -3.35
C HIS A 188 10.59 5.86 -2.82
N GLY A 189 9.59 5.63 -3.67
CA GLY A 189 8.17 5.79 -3.33
C GLY A 189 7.64 7.22 -3.42
N ILE A 190 8.49 8.24 -3.61
CA ILE A 190 8.04 9.64 -3.64
C ILE A 190 7.37 9.97 -4.98
N VAL A 191 6.13 10.44 -4.92
CA VAL A 191 5.39 10.92 -6.10
C VAL A 191 5.64 12.42 -6.29
N PRO A 192 6.26 12.84 -7.41
CA PRO A 192 6.44 14.26 -7.70
C PRO A 192 5.10 14.95 -8.02
N MET A 193 5.04 16.26 -7.75
CA MET A 193 3.96 17.08 -8.30
C MET A 193 4.07 17.11 -9.83
N PRO A 194 2.96 16.93 -10.57
CA PRO A 194 2.99 17.00 -12.03
C PRO A 194 3.32 18.41 -12.48
N SER A 195 4.11 18.55 -13.53
CA SER A 195 4.38 19.88 -14.07
C SER A 195 3.12 20.48 -14.71
N PRO A 196 2.93 21.81 -14.70
CA PRO A 196 1.78 22.43 -15.37
C PRO A 196 1.68 22.10 -16.86
N ASP A 197 2.82 21.86 -17.53
CA ASP A 197 2.84 21.44 -18.94
C ASP A 197 2.30 20.01 -19.08
N GLU A 198 2.82 19.08 -18.30
CA GLU A 198 2.36 17.68 -18.23
C GLU A 198 0.87 17.60 -17.91
N ALA A 199 0.43 18.27 -16.85
CA ALA A 199 -0.95 18.26 -16.41
C ALA A 199 -1.91 18.92 -17.41
N SER A 200 -1.42 19.83 -18.26
CA SER A 200 -2.21 20.45 -19.32
C SER A 200 -2.41 19.59 -20.57
N ARG A 201 -1.58 18.55 -20.77
CA ARG A 201 -1.62 17.72 -21.97
C ARG A 201 -2.66 16.60 -21.87
N SER A 202 -2.59 15.81 -20.80
CA SER A 202 -3.60 14.82 -20.42
C SER A 202 -3.18 14.17 -19.09
N ALA A 203 -4.15 13.72 -18.30
CA ALA A 203 -3.88 12.70 -17.29
C ALA A 203 -3.40 11.41 -17.97
N HIS A 204 -2.52 10.68 -17.30
CA HIS A 204 -2.11 9.32 -17.63
C HIS A 204 -3.23 8.31 -17.36
N GLY A 205 -4.16 8.66 -16.46
CA GLY A 205 -5.34 7.86 -16.16
C GLY A 205 -6.00 8.33 -14.86
N LEU A 206 -7.14 7.71 -14.55
CA LEU A 206 -7.77 7.81 -13.24
C LEU A 206 -7.47 6.54 -12.46
N HIS A 207 -7.10 6.68 -11.20
CA HIS A 207 -6.77 5.55 -10.33
C HIS A 207 -7.40 5.71 -8.95
N ALA A 208 -7.71 4.58 -8.33
CA ALA A 208 -8.18 4.52 -6.95
C ALA A 208 -7.11 3.87 -6.08
N MET A 209 -6.82 4.49 -4.94
CA MET A 209 -5.80 4.04 -3.98
C MET A 209 -6.31 4.25 -2.56
N LEU A 210 -5.54 3.77 -1.58
CA LEU A 210 -5.88 3.86 -0.17
C LEU A 210 -4.88 4.75 0.58
N CYS A 211 -5.35 5.83 1.19
CA CYS A 211 -4.55 6.68 2.07
C CYS A 211 -4.55 6.08 3.47
N VAL A 212 -3.37 5.82 4.03
CA VAL A 212 -3.16 5.08 5.29
C VAL A 212 -2.36 5.85 6.32
N GLY A 213 -2.10 7.14 6.09
CA GLY A 213 -1.34 7.94 7.03
C GLY A 213 -0.87 9.25 6.43
N TYR A 214 -0.16 10.03 7.24
CA TYR A 214 0.42 11.30 6.84
C TYR A 214 1.64 11.66 7.69
N SER A 215 2.48 12.55 7.18
CA SER A 215 3.62 13.11 7.89
C SER A 215 3.76 14.61 7.60
N ASP A 216 3.63 15.44 8.65
CA ASP A 216 3.76 16.90 8.51
C ASP A 216 5.20 17.37 8.27
N VAL A 217 6.20 16.63 8.77
CA VAL A 217 7.61 16.95 8.48
C VAL A 217 7.92 16.78 6.99
N ASP A 218 7.29 15.78 6.37
CA ASP A 218 7.43 15.47 4.94
C ASP A 218 6.46 16.26 4.06
N GLU A 219 5.32 16.73 4.61
CA GLU A 219 4.19 17.32 3.88
C GLU A 219 3.57 16.33 2.86
N MET A 220 3.49 15.06 3.27
CA MET A 220 3.11 13.92 2.42
C MET A 220 2.08 13.02 3.10
N PHE A 221 1.18 12.47 2.29
CA PHE A 221 0.34 11.33 2.66
C PHE A 221 1.05 10.01 2.37
N ILE A 222 0.77 9.00 3.18
CA ILE A 222 1.16 7.60 2.96
C ILE A 222 0.04 6.93 2.19
N VAL A 223 0.34 6.39 1.02
CA VAL A 223 -0.66 5.82 0.11
C VAL A 223 -0.27 4.39 -0.24
N ARG A 224 -1.18 3.44 0.02
CA ARG A 224 -1.09 2.05 -0.44
C ARG A 224 -1.60 1.95 -1.87
N ASN A 225 -0.76 1.44 -2.76
CA ASN A 225 -1.14 1.12 -4.14
C ASN A 225 -1.54 -0.36 -4.25
N SER A 226 -1.85 -0.82 -5.46
CA SER A 226 -2.28 -2.20 -5.75
C SER A 226 -1.46 -2.86 -6.86
N TRP A 227 -0.17 -2.54 -6.95
CA TRP A 227 0.75 -3.02 -8.01
C TRP A 227 1.87 -3.93 -7.47
N GLY A 228 1.63 -4.55 -6.30
CA GLY A 228 2.57 -5.43 -5.62
C GLY A 228 3.71 -4.70 -4.89
N THR A 229 4.41 -5.45 -4.04
CA THR A 229 5.46 -4.94 -3.15
C THR A 229 6.72 -4.46 -3.89
N ALA A 230 6.97 -4.95 -5.10
CA ALA A 230 8.10 -4.53 -5.93
C ALA A 230 7.93 -3.13 -6.57
N TRP A 231 6.75 -2.51 -6.41
CA TRP A 231 6.48 -1.15 -6.91
C TRP A 231 6.58 -0.12 -5.76
N GLY A 232 6.92 1.12 -6.09
CA GLY A 232 7.05 2.20 -5.10
C GLY A 232 8.08 1.88 -4.01
N ASP A 233 7.71 2.15 -2.77
CA ASP A 233 8.38 1.72 -1.55
C ASP A 233 7.58 0.58 -0.91
N LYS A 234 7.97 -0.67 -1.16
CA LYS A 234 7.28 -1.88 -0.68
C LYS A 234 5.77 -1.91 -1.02
N GLY A 235 5.37 -1.36 -2.16
CA GLY A 235 3.98 -1.24 -2.61
C GLY A 235 3.26 0.05 -2.19
N TYR A 236 3.91 0.88 -1.39
CA TYR A 236 3.42 2.19 -0.96
C TYR A 236 4.05 3.32 -1.77
N CYS A 237 3.44 4.49 -1.71
CA CYS A 237 4.01 5.73 -2.20
C CYS A 237 3.69 6.91 -1.27
N TYR A 238 4.50 7.95 -1.40
CA TYR A 238 4.39 9.17 -0.62
C TYR A 238 3.90 10.30 -1.54
N MET A 239 2.67 10.75 -1.32
CA MET A 239 2.00 11.71 -2.18
C MET A 239 1.90 13.09 -1.52
N PRO A 240 2.32 14.19 -2.19
CA PRO A 240 2.29 15.51 -1.58
C PRO A 240 0.88 15.93 -1.17
N TYR A 241 0.74 16.61 -0.03
CA TYR A 241 -0.55 17.14 0.43
C TYR A 241 -1.25 17.98 -0.65
N ASN A 242 -0.47 18.85 -1.30
CA ASN A 242 -0.89 19.71 -2.40
C ASN A 242 -1.22 18.97 -3.70
N TYR A 243 -0.88 17.69 -3.84
CA TYR A 243 -1.41 16.84 -4.90
C TYR A 243 -2.83 16.40 -4.54
N LEU A 244 -2.99 15.66 -3.45
CA LEU A 244 -4.25 14.99 -3.12
C LEU A 244 -5.36 15.96 -2.72
N ILE A 245 -5.00 17.12 -2.14
CA ILE A 245 -5.95 18.16 -1.72
C ILE A 245 -6.24 19.18 -2.85
N ASN A 246 -5.76 18.93 -4.06
CA ASN A 246 -6.03 19.80 -5.21
C ASN A 246 -7.21 19.29 -6.03
N ASN A 247 -8.30 20.07 -6.06
CA ASN A 247 -9.51 19.76 -6.82
C ASN A 247 -9.33 19.71 -8.35
N LYS A 248 -8.14 20.04 -8.87
CA LYS A 248 -7.77 19.82 -10.27
C LYS A 248 -7.26 18.40 -10.56
N PHE A 249 -6.91 17.65 -9.52
CA PHE A 249 -6.36 16.29 -9.60
C PHE A 249 -7.19 15.27 -8.82
N ASN A 250 -8.03 15.71 -7.89
CA ASN A 250 -8.96 14.89 -7.14
C ASN A 250 -10.37 15.49 -7.23
N LEU A 251 -11.34 14.75 -7.79
CA LEU A 251 -12.73 15.21 -7.92
C LEU A 251 -13.53 15.08 -6.61
N GLY A 252 -12.95 14.47 -5.59
CA GLY A 252 -13.55 14.29 -4.28
C GLY A 252 -14.29 12.99 -4.08
N ASP A 253 -14.12 11.97 -4.91
CA ASP A 253 -14.64 10.62 -4.61
C ASP A 253 -13.75 9.98 -3.53
N CYS A 254 -13.98 10.35 -2.27
CA CYS A 254 -13.15 10.01 -1.11
C CYS A 254 -14.02 9.51 0.03
N TRP A 255 -13.77 8.28 0.48
CA TRP A 255 -14.66 7.53 1.35
C TRP A 255 -13.90 6.84 2.47
N ILE A 256 -14.52 6.86 3.64
CA ILE A 256 -14.23 5.94 4.74
C ILE A 256 -15.47 5.08 4.97
N PHE A 257 -15.29 3.93 5.59
CA PHE A 257 -16.39 3.04 5.96
C PHE A 257 -16.02 2.20 7.18
N GLY A 258 -17.03 1.57 7.80
CA GLY A 258 -16.87 0.82 9.04
C GLY A 258 -18.18 0.22 9.53
N ARG A 259 -18.17 -0.32 10.75
CA ARG A 259 -19.39 -0.68 11.50
C ARG A 259 -19.90 0.53 12.29
N SER A 260 -21.03 0.35 12.97
CA SER A 260 -21.54 1.33 13.93
C SER A 260 -20.64 1.45 15.16
N THR A 261 -20.03 0.35 15.57
CA THR A 261 -18.95 0.30 16.56
C THR A 261 -17.74 1.10 16.03
N PRO A 262 -17.25 2.10 16.79
CA PRO A 262 -16.02 2.82 16.45
C PRO A 262 -14.84 1.85 16.28
N ILE A 263 -13.89 2.21 15.41
CA ILE A 263 -12.64 1.45 15.31
C ILE A 263 -11.93 1.61 16.67
N PRO A 264 -11.38 0.51 17.24
CA PRO A 264 -10.57 0.60 18.45
C PRO A 264 -9.50 1.67 18.31
N ASP A 265 -9.20 2.32 19.44
CA ASP A 265 -8.30 3.46 19.45
C ASP A 265 -6.95 3.12 18.78
N SER A 266 -6.38 4.14 18.15
CA SER A 266 -5.18 3.99 17.32
C SER A 266 -4.09 4.96 17.77
N GLU A 267 -3.99 5.22 19.08
CA GLU A 267 -2.95 6.10 19.64
C GLU A 267 -1.54 5.58 19.36
N ASP A 268 -1.37 4.27 19.36
CA ASP A 268 -0.14 3.60 18.97
C ASP A 268 0.27 3.90 17.51
N SER A 269 -0.68 4.35 16.66
CA SER A 269 -0.40 4.80 15.30
C SER A 269 -0.03 6.29 15.21
N TRP A 270 -0.21 7.04 16.30
CA TRP A 270 0.22 8.43 16.41
C TRP A 270 1.70 8.46 16.73
N VAL A 271 2.45 9.22 15.95
CA VAL A 271 3.89 9.30 16.14
C VAL A 271 4.31 10.74 16.36
N ASP A 272 4.77 11.04 17.57
CA ASP A 272 5.10 12.40 18.00
C ASP A 272 6.57 12.79 17.77
N ASP A 273 7.34 11.93 17.11
CA ASP A 273 8.70 12.26 16.71
C ASP A 273 8.75 13.22 15.48
N LYS A 274 9.95 13.75 15.23
CA LYS A 274 10.22 14.60 14.05
C LYS A 274 10.94 13.84 12.93
N LYS A 275 11.00 12.52 13.02
CA LYS A 275 11.64 11.69 12.01
C LYS A 275 10.73 11.61 10.79
N SER A 276 11.34 11.65 9.62
CA SER A 276 10.63 11.43 8.36
C SER A 276 10.07 10.01 8.31
N ILE A 277 9.00 9.81 7.55
CA ILE A 277 8.54 8.45 7.19
C ILE A 277 9.25 7.89 5.94
N ILE A 278 10.03 8.74 5.25
CA ILE A 278 10.62 8.46 3.95
C ILE A 278 12.09 8.07 4.14
N ASN A 279 12.55 7.07 3.39
CA ASN A 279 13.94 6.60 3.39
C ASN A 279 14.43 6.27 4.81
N ASP A 280 13.68 5.47 5.55
CA ASP A 280 14.05 5.00 6.90
C ASP A 280 14.40 6.17 7.85
N GLY A 281 13.57 7.21 7.87
CA GLY A 281 13.78 8.38 8.72
C GLY A 281 14.69 9.47 8.14
N LYS A 282 15.42 9.19 7.06
CA LYS A 282 16.39 10.14 6.46
C LYS A 282 15.71 11.28 5.71
N GLY A 283 14.45 11.10 5.31
CA GLY A 283 13.69 12.06 4.53
C GLY A 283 14.19 12.18 3.10
N TYR A 284 13.88 13.30 2.47
CA TYR A 284 14.17 13.53 1.06
C TYR A 284 14.64 14.96 0.80
N ASP A 285 15.48 15.15 -0.21
CA ASP A 285 15.88 16.51 -0.61
C ASP A 285 14.74 17.18 -1.38
N LYS A 286 14.00 18.05 -0.68
CA LYS A 286 12.94 18.88 -1.25
C LYS A 286 13.40 19.69 -2.48
N LYS A 287 14.70 19.94 -2.68
CA LYS A 287 15.23 20.64 -3.87
C LYS A 287 15.20 19.79 -5.14
N ASN A 288 15.20 18.47 -5.02
CA ASN A 288 15.10 17.57 -6.16
C ASN A 288 13.67 17.51 -6.72
N PHE A 289 12.69 18.06 -6.00
CA PHE A 289 11.29 18.11 -6.40
C PHE A 289 10.85 19.55 -6.67
N VAL A 290 10.23 19.78 -7.83
CA VAL A 290 9.68 21.09 -8.15
C VAL A 290 8.38 21.29 -7.39
N VAL A 291 8.32 22.34 -6.57
CA VAL A 291 7.10 22.70 -5.85
C VAL A 291 6.23 23.60 -6.71
N TYR A 292 5.10 23.08 -7.14
CA TYR A 292 4.05 23.84 -7.82
C TYR A 292 2.93 24.22 -6.86
N LYS A 293 2.30 25.37 -7.11
CA LYS A 293 1.16 25.88 -6.34
C LYS A 293 -0.11 25.82 -7.19
N GLU A 294 -1.27 25.83 -6.54
CA GLU A 294 -2.58 25.82 -7.21
C GLU A 294 -2.70 26.84 -8.37
N LYS A 295 -2.13 28.04 -8.20
CA LYS A 295 -2.12 29.08 -9.23
C LYS A 295 -1.45 28.67 -10.55
N ASP A 296 -0.51 27.73 -10.50
CA ASP A 296 0.27 27.26 -11.64
C ASP A 296 -0.57 26.33 -12.54
N TYR A 297 -1.68 25.78 -12.01
CA TYR A 297 -2.59 24.86 -12.69
C TYR A 297 -3.90 25.50 -13.21
N LYS A 298 -4.04 26.83 -13.10
CA LYS A 298 -5.30 27.55 -13.42
C LYS A 298 -5.77 27.48 -14.88
N LYS A 299 -4.88 27.11 -15.82
CA LYS A 299 -5.12 27.28 -17.26
C LYS A 299 -5.77 26.08 -17.95
N PHE A 300 -5.95 24.98 -17.23
CA PHE A 300 -6.51 23.76 -17.77
C PHE A 300 -7.47 23.11 -16.78
N ASP A 301 -8.26 22.18 -17.27
CA ASP A 301 -9.10 21.33 -16.47
C ASP A 301 -8.86 19.88 -16.87
N VAL A 302 -8.21 19.12 -16.00
CA VAL A 302 -7.86 17.72 -16.23
C VAL A 302 -9.13 16.88 -16.45
N PHE A 303 -10.25 17.37 -15.93
CA PHE A 303 -11.51 16.66 -15.88
C PHE A 303 -12.53 17.15 -16.94
N GLU A 304 -12.12 18.05 -17.86
CA GLU A 304 -13.02 18.64 -18.87
C GLU A 304 -13.76 17.58 -19.71
N ASN A 305 -13.13 16.43 -19.95
CA ASN A 305 -13.69 15.34 -20.76
C ASN A 305 -14.09 14.11 -19.95
N ILE A 306 -14.08 14.19 -18.62
CA ILE A 306 -14.59 13.10 -17.78
C ILE A 306 -16.12 13.17 -17.76
N GLU A 307 -16.76 12.04 -18.03
CA GLU A 307 -18.19 11.89 -17.80
C GLU A 307 -18.47 11.91 -16.30
N VAL A 308 -19.24 12.90 -15.86
CA VAL A 308 -19.72 12.96 -14.47
C VAL A 308 -20.98 12.12 -14.38
N ILE A 309 -20.84 10.97 -13.72
CA ILE A 309 -21.95 10.08 -13.42
C ILE A 309 -22.48 10.46 -12.03
N GLU A 310 -23.79 10.60 -11.90
CA GLU A 310 -24.46 10.85 -10.63
C GLU A 310 -24.75 9.52 -9.92
N TYR A 311 -24.62 9.48 -8.60
CA TYR A 311 -25.00 8.31 -7.81
C TYR A 311 -26.49 7.98 -8.00
N ASP A 312 -26.79 6.72 -8.35
CA ASP A 312 -28.17 6.24 -8.46
C ASP A 312 -28.61 5.64 -7.13
N GLU A 313 -29.62 6.22 -6.49
CA GLU A 313 -30.19 5.68 -5.24
C GLU A 313 -30.99 4.38 -5.49
N GLU A 314 -31.45 4.13 -6.73
CA GLU A 314 -32.13 2.89 -7.09
C GLU A 314 -31.11 1.76 -7.38
N GLU A 315 -31.29 0.63 -6.71
CA GLU A 315 -30.49 -0.57 -6.95
C GLU A 315 -31.04 -1.36 -8.16
N PRO A 316 -30.19 -1.85 -9.08
CA PRO A 316 -30.60 -2.80 -10.10
C PRO A 316 -31.23 -4.06 -9.46
N GLU A 317 -32.29 -4.61 -10.05
CA GLU A 317 -33.03 -5.78 -9.51
C GLU A 317 -32.10 -6.94 -9.14
N GLU A 318 -31.13 -7.27 -10.00
CA GLU A 318 -30.16 -8.36 -9.76
C GLU A 318 -29.26 -8.12 -8.54
N PHE A 319 -28.98 -6.86 -8.20
CA PHE A 319 -28.23 -6.49 -7.00
C PHE A 319 -29.14 -6.44 -5.77
N TYR A 320 -30.35 -5.88 -5.93
CA TYR A 320 -31.35 -5.80 -4.88
C TYR A 320 -31.72 -7.18 -4.33
N GLU A 321 -31.87 -8.17 -5.22
CA GLU A 321 -32.19 -9.57 -4.91
C GLU A 321 -31.07 -10.35 -4.18
N LEU A 322 -29.88 -9.77 -3.99
CA LEU A 322 -28.82 -10.40 -3.20
C LEU A 322 -29.16 -10.33 -1.70
N GLU A 323 -29.82 -11.37 -1.20
CA GLU A 323 -30.14 -11.53 0.22
C GLU A 323 -29.40 -12.74 0.80
N TYR A 324 -28.41 -12.45 1.66
CA TYR A 324 -27.63 -13.44 2.40
C TYR A 324 -27.44 -12.94 3.84
N GLU A 325 -27.71 -13.81 4.79
CA GLU A 325 -27.49 -13.59 6.23
C GLU A 325 -26.32 -14.48 6.66
N GLY A 326 -25.37 -13.88 7.39
CA GLY A 326 -24.25 -14.61 7.96
C GLY A 326 -24.71 -15.60 9.03
N ASP A 327 -23.82 -16.50 9.42
CA ASP A 327 -24.07 -17.46 10.51
C ASP A 327 -24.02 -16.82 11.91
N GLY A 328 -23.66 -15.54 12.00
CA GLY A 328 -23.57 -14.76 13.24
C GLY A 328 -22.24 -14.91 13.97
N GLU A 329 -21.30 -15.72 13.46
CA GLU A 329 -20.01 -15.96 14.13
C GLU A 329 -19.23 -14.65 14.36
N PHE A 330 -19.29 -13.72 13.40
CA PHE A 330 -18.64 -12.42 13.54
C PHE A 330 -19.31 -11.56 14.60
N ASP A 331 -20.64 -11.52 14.66
CA ASP A 331 -21.36 -10.69 15.62
C ASP A 331 -21.14 -11.21 17.05
N GLU A 332 -20.94 -12.52 17.24
CA GLU A 332 -20.51 -13.10 18.51
C GLU A 332 -19.10 -12.63 18.91
N ILE A 333 -18.13 -12.66 17.99
CA ILE A 333 -16.75 -12.18 18.27
C ILE A 333 -16.74 -10.68 18.57
N LEU A 334 -17.49 -9.88 17.80
CA LEU A 334 -17.58 -8.44 18.02
C LEU A 334 -18.24 -8.15 19.36
N TYR A 335 -19.29 -8.89 19.74
CA TYR A 335 -19.92 -8.75 21.05
C TYR A 335 -18.98 -9.13 22.19
N GLU A 336 -18.18 -10.19 22.04
CA GLU A 336 -17.14 -10.53 23.02
C GLU A 336 -16.11 -9.40 23.14
N TYR A 337 -15.65 -8.84 22.02
CA TYR A 337 -14.75 -7.69 22.01
C TYR A 337 -15.38 -6.46 22.68
N GLU A 338 -16.59 -6.06 22.29
CA GLU A 338 -17.32 -4.93 22.90
C GLU A 338 -17.50 -5.13 24.42
N SER A 339 -17.79 -6.36 24.86
CA SER A 339 -17.94 -6.68 26.27
C SER A 339 -16.65 -6.59 27.09
N GLN A 340 -15.48 -6.65 26.44
CA GLN A 340 -14.19 -6.42 27.08
C GLN A 340 -13.93 -4.92 27.34
N PHE A 341 -14.60 -4.02 26.61
CA PHE A 341 -14.48 -2.57 26.78
C PHE A 341 -15.67 -1.94 27.53
N GLU A 342 -16.85 -2.58 27.57
CA GLU A 342 -18.00 -2.13 28.37
C GLU A 342 -17.75 -2.20 29.90
N GLY A 343 -16.66 -2.83 30.35
CA GLY A 343 -16.25 -2.83 31.77
C GLY A 343 -15.62 -1.53 32.27
N LEU A 344 -15.33 -0.57 31.39
CA LEU A 344 -14.59 0.67 31.70
C LEU A 344 -15.37 1.97 31.41
N GLU A 345 -16.60 1.92 30.90
CA GLU A 345 -17.41 3.11 30.56
C GLU A 345 -18.83 3.10 31.17
N GLU A 346 -19.02 2.57 32.39
CA GLU A 346 -20.29 2.72 33.13
C GLU A 346 -20.32 3.92 34.11
N GLU A 347 -19.69 5.05 33.77
CA GLU A 347 -20.01 6.35 34.41
C GLU A 347 -19.98 7.50 33.38
N GLU A 348 -21.03 7.65 32.57
CA GLU A 348 -21.60 8.96 32.17
C GLU A 348 -22.67 8.79 31.08
N TYR A 349 -23.91 8.47 31.47
CA TYR A 349 -25.07 8.72 30.61
C TYR A 349 -26.31 9.07 31.45
N GLU A 350 -26.47 10.35 31.80
CA GLU A 350 -27.80 10.94 31.95
C GLU A 350 -27.93 12.19 31.08
N GLU A 351 -29.07 12.25 30.38
CA GLU A 351 -29.39 13.12 29.25
C GLU A 351 -29.50 14.62 29.62
N ASP A 352 -28.85 15.48 28.82
CA ASP A 352 -29.02 16.94 28.82
C ASP A 352 -30.42 17.36 28.31
N GLU A 353 -31.37 17.63 29.22
CA GLU A 353 -32.47 18.58 29.03
C GLU A 353 -32.60 19.57 30.22
N GLU A 354 -32.23 20.83 29.96
CA GLU A 354 -32.72 22.09 30.55
C GLU A 354 -32.42 22.50 32.03
N GLU A 355 -31.72 23.66 32.12
CA GLU A 355 -31.79 24.77 33.09
C GLU A 355 -30.98 24.75 34.42
N GLU A 356 -30.22 25.86 34.58
CA GLU A 356 -29.65 26.54 35.77
C GLU A 356 -29.82 25.92 37.19
N TYR A 357 -28.74 25.97 38.00
CA TYR A 357 -28.59 26.45 39.41
C TYR A 357 -27.71 25.54 40.31
N GLU A 358 -26.54 26.10 40.69
CA GLU A 358 -25.76 26.07 41.95
C GLU A 358 -25.66 24.83 42.90
N GLU A 359 -24.39 24.48 43.17
CA GLU A 359 -23.70 24.15 44.46
C GLU A 359 -23.80 22.77 45.15
N GLU A 360 -22.59 22.19 45.39
CA GLU A 360 -22.09 21.41 46.57
C GLU A 360 -22.63 19.96 46.77
N GLU A 361 -21.90 18.92 47.22
CA GLU A 361 -20.69 18.63 48.04
C GLU A 361 -20.37 17.12 47.81
N GLU A 362 -19.13 16.68 47.54
CA GLU A 362 -18.12 16.05 48.44
C GLU A 362 -18.52 14.77 49.24
N GLU A 363 -17.65 13.74 49.13
CA GLU A 363 -17.32 12.61 50.04
C GLU A 363 -17.60 11.18 49.53
N GLY A 364 -16.53 10.42 49.29
CA GLY A 364 -16.57 8.97 49.12
C GLY A 364 -15.26 8.27 48.70
N GLU A 365 -14.08 8.77 49.08
CA GLU A 365 -12.82 8.00 49.00
C GLU A 365 -12.72 6.99 50.16
N GLU A 366 -11.92 5.95 49.96
CA GLU A 366 -11.47 4.89 50.90
C GLU A 366 -12.10 3.49 50.72
N GLU A 367 -12.01 2.83 49.54
CA GLU A 367 -11.89 1.34 49.42
C GLU A 367 -11.13 0.87 48.13
N GLU A 368 -10.35 1.71 47.42
CA GLU A 368 -9.73 1.34 46.11
C GLU A 368 -8.18 1.47 46.07
N GLU A 369 -7.49 1.53 47.21
CA GLU A 369 -6.00 1.60 47.23
C GLU A 369 -5.32 0.26 47.63
N GLU A 370 -6.05 -0.86 47.70
CA GLU A 370 -5.46 -2.19 48.01
C GLU A 370 -5.57 -3.22 46.88
N GLU A 371 -6.31 -2.94 45.78
CA GLU A 371 -6.39 -3.85 44.61
C GLU A 371 -5.55 -3.38 43.41
N GLU A 372 -5.26 -2.07 43.28
CA GLU A 372 -4.38 -1.54 42.21
C GLU A 372 -2.89 -1.85 42.43
N GLU A 373 -2.42 -2.00 43.67
CA GLU A 373 -1.00 -2.34 43.94
C GLU A 373 -0.68 -3.83 43.70
N GLU A 374 -1.66 -4.74 43.63
CA GLU A 374 -1.42 -6.17 43.32
C GLU A 374 -1.47 -6.45 41.80
N GLU A 375 -2.20 -5.67 41.00
CA GLU A 375 -2.21 -5.82 39.53
C GLU A 375 -1.00 -5.15 38.85
N GLU A 376 -0.49 -4.02 39.37
CA GLU A 376 0.74 -3.40 38.85
C GLU A 376 2.00 -4.26 39.10
N GLU A 377 2.06 -5.05 40.18
CA GLU A 377 3.19 -5.96 40.43
C GLU A 377 3.14 -7.23 39.55
N GLU A 378 1.96 -7.69 39.09
CA GLU A 378 1.86 -8.83 38.15
C GLU A 378 2.14 -8.42 36.70
N GLU A 379 1.77 -7.20 36.28
CA GLU A 379 2.11 -6.68 34.94
C GLU A 379 3.60 -6.34 34.79
N GLU A 380 4.28 -5.86 35.84
CA GLU A 380 5.74 -5.64 35.79
C GLU A 380 6.53 -6.96 35.67
N GLU A 381 6.09 -8.06 36.30
CA GLU A 381 6.76 -9.35 36.18
C GLU A 381 6.54 -10.03 34.80
N GLU A 382 5.36 -9.88 34.16
CA GLU A 382 5.16 -10.37 32.78
C GLU A 382 5.99 -9.56 31.76
N TYR A 383 6.15 -8.25 31.97
CA TYR A 383 6.95 -7.41 31.07
C TYR A 383 8.46 -7.69 31.16
N GLU A 384 8.97 -8.03 32.35
CA GLU A 384 10.37 -8.46 32.51
C GLU A 384 10.62 -9.84 31.88
N GLU A 385 9.66 -10.76 31.92
CA GLU A 385 9.79 -12.07 31.23
C GLU A 385 9.75 -11.93 29.70
N GLU A 386 8.90 -11.04 29.14
CA GLU A 386 8.88 -10.77 27.68
C GLU A 386 10.15 -10.06 27.18
N GLU A 387 10.73 -9.12 27.95
CA GLU A 387 12.02 -8.50 27.58
C GLU A 387 13.18 -9.51 27.64
N GLU A 388 13.19 -10.46 28.59
CA GLU A 388 14.21 -11.53 28.63
C GLU A 388 14.06 -12.50 27.44
N GLU A 389 12.84 -12.83 26.99
CA GLU A 389 12.63 -13.66 25.80
C GLU A 389 13.03 -12.93 24.50
N GLU A 390 12.78 -11.62 24.37
CA GLU A 390 13.24 -10.82 23.21
C GLU A 390 14.77 -10.69 23.17
N GLU A 391 15.44 -10.51 24.33
CA GLU A 391 16.91 -10.50 24.38
C GLU A 391 17.53 -11.86 24.00
N GLU A 392 16.90 -12.99 24.38
CA GLU A 392 17.36 -14.32 23.95
C GLU A 392 17.15 -14.56 22.44
N GLU A 393 16.04 -14.08 21.85
CA GLU A 393 15.83 -14.17 20.39
C GLU A 393 16.80 -13.27 19.60
N GLU A 394 17.13 -12.07 20.08
CA GLU A 394 18.15 -11.21 19.46
C GLU A 394 19.56 -11.84 19.52
N GLU A 395 19.93 -12.50 20.64
CA GLU A 395 21.21 -13.22 20.73
C GLU A 395 21.27 -14.43 19.77
N GLU A 396 20.16 -15.16 19.58
CA GLU A 396 20.11 -16.25 18.60
C GLU A 396 20.19 -15.74 17.14
N GLU A 397 19.56 -14.61 16.80
CA GLU A 397 19.68 -14.01 15.47
C GLU A 397 21.10 -13.48 15.19
N GLU A 398 21.78 -12.88 16.18
CA GLU A 398 23.19 -12.45 16.04
C GLU A 398 24.14 -13.66 15.85
N GLU A 399 23.90 -14.80 16.53
CA GLU A 399 24.69 -16.02 16.31
C GLU A 399 24.45 -16.62 14.90
N GLU A 400 23.22 -16.59 14.37
CA GLU A 400 22.93 -17.05 13.00
C GLU A 400 23.57 -16.12 11.94
N GLU A 401 23.58 -14.80 12.15
CA GLU A 401 24.27 -13.86 11.24
C GLU A 401 25.80 -14.06 11.25
N GLU A 402 26.41 -14.33 12.42
CA GLU A 402 27.85 -14.65 12.49
C GLU A 402 28.19 -15.98 11.78
N GLU A 403 27.33 -17.00 11.88
CA GLU A 403 27.52 -18.27 11.15
C GLU A 403 27.38 -18.08 9.62
N GLU A 404 26.44 -17.25 9.14
CA GLU A 404 26.32 -16.94 7.71
C GLU A 404 27.52 -16.14 7.18
N GLU A 405 28.06 -15.18 7.95
CA GLU A 405 29.29 -14.46 7.57
C GLU A 405 30.52 -15.39 7.51
N GLU A 406 30.65 -16.35 8.42
CA GLU A 406 31.73 -17.35 8.37
C GLU A 406 31.59 -18.29 7.15
N GLU A 407 30.37 -18.69 6.76
CA GLU A 407 30.14 -19.49 5.55
C GLU A 407 30.47 -18.70 4.26
N GLU A 408 30.14 -17.40 4.20
CA GLU A 408 30.49 -16.54 3.06
C GLU A 408 32.02 -16.35 2.95
N GLU A 409 32.75 -16.18 4.07
CA GLU A 409 34.21 -16.08 4.06
C GLU A 409 34.87 -17.41 3.59
N GLU A 410 34.34 -18.57 4.00
CA GLU A 410 34.84 -19.87 3.51
C GLU A 410 34.58 -20.06 2.00
N GLU A 411 33.43 -19.62 1.47
CA GLU A 411 33.15 -19.66 0.02
C GLU A 411 34.08 -18.73 -0.77
N GLU A 412 34.38 -17.52 -0.27
CA GLU A 412 35.35 -16.62 -0.90
C GLU A 412 36.77 -17.19 -0.91
N GLU A 413 37.22 -17.84 0.17
CA GLU A 413 38.53 -18.52 0.20
C GLU A 413 38.59 -19.70 -0.79
N GLU A 414 37.53 -20.49 -0.95
CA GLU A 414 37.46 -21.57 -1.95
C GLU A 414 37.48 -21.03 -3.39
N GLU A 415 36.83 -19.89 -3.66
CA GLU A 415 36.90 -19.24 -4.97
C GLU A 415 38.31 -18.72 -5.27
N GLU A 416 38.99 -18.07 -4.32
CA GLU A 416 40.37 -17.60 -4.49
C GLU A 416 41.36 -18.77 -4.74
N GLU A 417 41.24 -19.89 -4.00
CA GLU A 417 42.07 -21.08 -4.24
C GLU A 417 41.83 -21.67 -5.64
N SER A 418 40.58 -21.62 -6.14
CA SER A 418 40.25 -22.10 -7.48
C SER A 418 40.83 -21.22 -8.60
N GLU A 419 40.86 -19.89 -8.41
CA GLU A 419 41.48 -18.95 -9.34
C GLU A 419 43.01 -19.13 -9.38
N GLU A 420 43.65 -19.37 -8.23
CA GLU A 420 45.09 -19.66 -8.16
C GLU A 420 45.45 -20.99 -8.86
N GLU A 421 44.59 -22.03 -8.76
CA GLU A 421 44.78 -23.28 -9.49
C GLU A 421 44.63 -23.09 -11.02
N GLU A 422 43.65 -22.29 -11.47
CA GLU A 422 43.49 -21.98 -12.90
C GLU A 422 44.68 -21.17 -13.46
N GLU A 423 45.19 -20.18 -12.72
CA GLU A 423 46.39 -19.43 -13.15
C GLU A 423 47.63 -20.32 -13.22
N ALA A 424 47.78 -21.29 -12.30
CA ALA A 424 48.89 -22.24 -12.32
C ALA A 424 48.81 -23.21 -13.51
N GLU A 425 47.62 -23.67 -13.88
CA GLU A 425 47.42 -24.48 -15.09
C GLU A 425 47.73 -23.69 -16.38
N GLU A 426 47.36 -22.40 -16.44
CA GLU A 426 47.72 -21.54 -17.58
C GLU A 426 49.24 -21.29 -17.69
N GLU A 427 49.95 -21.14 -16.57
CA GLU A 427 51.41 -21.03 -16.57
C GLU A 427 52.09 -22.33 -17.02
N GLU A 428 51.61 -23.51 -16.59
CA GLU A 428 52.14 -24.79 -17.06
C GLU A 428 51.89 -25.01 -18.56
N GLU A 429 50.71 -24.66 -19.10
CA GLU A 429 50.45 -24.73 -20.55
C GLU A 429 51.36 -23.77 -21.34
N ALA A 430 51.65 -22.59 -20.80
CA ALA A 430 52.56 -21.64 -21.44
C ALA A 430 54.03 -22.14 -21.46
N GLU A 431 54.49 -22.78 -20.39
CA GLU A 431 55.81 -23.42 -20.36
C GLU A 431 55.91 -24.61 -21.34
N GLU A 432 54.85 -25.42 -21.47
CA GLU A 432 54.80 -26.51 -22.46
C GLU A 432 54.81 -25.98 -23.91
N GLU A 433 54.15 -24.85 -24.18
CA GLU A 433 54.21 -24.20 -25.50
C GLU A 433 55.61 -23.63 -25.80
N GLU A 434 56.29 -23.03 -24.83
CA GLU A 434 57.67 -22.56 -25.01
C GLU A 434 58.66 -23.73 -25.24
N GLU A 435 58.54 -24.85 -24.52
CA GLU A 435 59.37 -26.04 -24.77
C GLU A 435 59.09 -26.67 -26.14
N ALA A 436 57.83 -26.65 -26.61
CA ALA A 436 57.47 -27.12 -27.95
C ALA A 436 58.04 -26.21 -29.07
N GLU A 437 58.09 -24.89 -28.84
CA GLU A 437 58.76 -23.97 -29.76
C GLU A 437 60.28 -24.17 -29.78
N GLU A 438 60.92 -24.46 -28.64
CA GLU A 438 62.36 -24.79 -28.60
C GLU A 438 62.69 -26.13 -29.29
N GLU A 439 61.86 -27.18 -29.14
CA GLU A 439 62.03 -28.44 -29.90
C GLU A 439 61.81 -28.24 -31.41
N SER A 440 60.90 -27.36 -31.83
CA SER A 440 60.69 -27.04 -33.25
C SER A 440 61.80 -26.17 -33.85
N GLY A 441 62.47 -25.36 -33.03
CA GLY A 441 63.63 -24.54 -33.42
C GLY A 441 64.91 -25.34 -33.64
N GLU A 442 65.04 -26.54 -33.05
CA GLU A 442 66.16 -27.44 -33.30
C GLU A 442 66.00 -28.25 -34.61
N GLU A 443 64.78 -28.46 -35.14
CA GLU A 443 64.55 -29.13 -36.43
C GLU A 443 64.75 -28.21 -37.66
N GLU A 444 64.61 -26.88 -37.54
CA GLU A 444 64.83 -25.94 -38.67
C GLU A 444 66.29 -25.47 -38.85
N SER A 445 67.24 -26.06 -38.13
CA SER A 445 68.67 -25.72 -38.26
C SER A 445 69.49 -26.63 -39.20
N ASP A 446 68.86 -27.63 -39.85
CA ASP A 446 69.57 -28.64 -40.66
C ASP A 446 69.21 -28.71 -42.16
N GLU A 447 68.42 -27.78 -42.72
CA GLU A 447 68.21 -27.68 -44.18
C GLU A 447 68.54 -26.29 -44.76
N SER A 448 69.80 -25.90 -44.62
CA SER A 448 70.42 -24.93 -45.54
C SER A 448 70.98 -25.66 -46.77
N SER A 449 70.36 -25.54 -47.95
CA SER A 449 71.05 -25.30 -49.24
C SER A 449 70.13 -25.50 -50.46
N GLU A 450 70.33 -24.67 -51.49
CA GLU A 450 69.74 -24.71 -52.85
C GLU A 450 68.38 -23.98 -52.94
N GLU A 451 68.12 -22.99 -53.78
CA GLU A 451 68.65 -22.67 -55.11
C GLU A 451 68.30 -21.20 -55.49
N GLU A 452 69.14 -20.62 -56.35
CA GLU A 452 69.02 -19.26 -56.92
C GLU A 452 67.98 -19.15 -58.05
N GLY A 453 67.44 -17.94 -58.29
CA GLY A 453 67.38 -17.37 -59.65
C GLY A 453 66.06 -16.79 -60.19
N GLY A 454 66.12 -15.49 -60.57
CA GLY A 454 65.39 -14.83 -61.68
C GLY A 454 63.89 -14.52 -61.46
N GLU A 455 63.25 -13.48 -61.99
CA GLU A 455 63.54 -12.50 -63.03
C GLU A 455 62.56 -11.29 -62.88
N GLU A 456 62.92 -10.22 -63.57
CA GLU A 456 62.35 -8.86 -63.72
C GLU A 456 60.88 -8.70 -64.16
N GLY A 457 60.30 -7.50 -63.90
CA GLY A 457 59.55 -6.77 -64.93
C GLY A 457 58.29 -5.94 -64.54
N GLY A 458 58.36 -4.61 -64.76
CA GLY A 458 57.27 -3.71 -65.22
C GLY A 458 56.44 -3.02 -64.12
N GLU A 459 56.62 -1.72 -63.84
CA GLU A 459 56.10 -0.51 -64.54
C GLU A 459 54.58 -0.32 -64.44
N GLU A 460 54.15 0.68 -63.65
CA GLU A 460 53.37 1.88 -64.07
C GLU A 460 51.86 1.56 -64.28
N GLU A 461 50.86 2.33 -63.86
CA GLU A 461 50.67 3.78 -63.95
C GLU A 461 49.40 4.18 -63.13
N GLU A 462 49.24 5.49 -62.99
CA GLU A 462 48.21 6.30 -62.31
C GLU A 462 46.73 6.04 -62.66
N GLU A 463 45.82 6.44 -61.75
CA GLU A 463 44.79 7.50 -61.89
C GLU A 463 43.86 7.42 -60.66
N ALA A 464 43.91 8.38 -59.73
CA ALA A 464 43.25 9.70 -59.73
C ALA A 464 41.85 9.67 -59.07
#